data_AF-A0A0A9YEQ0-F1
#
_entry.id   AF-A0A0A9YEQ0-F1
#
_cell.length_a   1.000
_cell.length_b   1.000
_cell.length_c   1.000
_cell.angle_alpha   90.00
_cell.angle_beta   90.00
_cell.angle_gamma   90.00
#
_symmetry.space_group_name_H-M   'P 1'
#
loop_
_entity.id
_entity.type
_entity.pdbx_description
1 polymer ?
#
loop_
_entity_poly.entity_id
_entity_poly.type
_entity_poly.pdbx_seq_one_letter_code
_entity_poly.pdbx_strand_id
1 'polypeptide(L)'
;SSASNFAHDLIRHNLVAFRGGVGALQVLPPLVDVIPEARLNLVIFHFKQGEYIEAYDLIKSLEPAVPHEYILKGIVNVAIGQETNSREHLKVAEQYFLLVGNSESECDTIPGRQCMASVYFLQKQFEDVHVYLTSIKSYFFNDDSFNFNYAQAKSALGNYKE
;
A
#
# COMPACT_ATOMS: atom_id res chain seq x y z
N SER A 1 -16.32 -23.39 -16.64
CA SER A 1 -17.22 -22.64 -15.76
C SER A 1 -18.15 -21.77 -16.60
N SER A 2 -19.45 -21.75 -16.32
CA SER A 2 -20.42 -20.95 -17.08
C SER A 2 -20.23 -19.44 -16.78
N ALA A 3 -20.52 -18.57 -17.76
CA ALA A 3 -20.45 -17.11 -17.56
C ALA A 3 -21.28 -16.61 -16.37
N SER A 4 -22.38 -17.31 -16.05
CA SER A 4 -23.24 -17.00 -14.91
C SER A 4 -22.56 -17.26 -13.56
N ASN A 5 -21.71 -18.29 -13.45
CA ASN A 5 -20.99 -18.56 -12.20
C ASN A 5 -19.90 -17.52 -11.96
N PHE A 6 -19.17 -17.15 -13.02
CA PHE A 6 -18.16 -16.09 -12.93
C PHE A 6 -18.75 -14.74 -12.50
N ALA A 7 -19.91 -14.35 -13.07
CA ALA A 7 -20.59 -13.12 -12.68
C ALA A 7 -21.00 -13.13 -11.20
N HIS A 8 -21.49 -14.26 -10.69
CA HIS A 8 -21.84 -14.41 -9.29
C HIS A 8 -20.60 -14.32 -8.38
N ASP A 9 -19.49 -14.95 -8.76
CA ASP A 9 -18.24 -14.90 -8.01
C ASP A 9 -17.66 -13.48 -7.97
N LEU A 10 -17.71 -12.74 -9.08
CA LEU A 10 -17.31 -11.34 -9.16
C LEU A 10 -18.15 -10.43 -8.25
N ILE A 11 -19.47 -10.64 -8.21
CA ILE A 11 -20.35 -9.89 -7.30
C ILE A 11 -19.97 -10.17 -5.84
N ARG A 12 -19.77 -11.44 -5.48
CA ARG A 12 -19.37 -11.81 -4.11
C ARG A 12 -18.01 -11.22 -3.73
N HIS A 13 -17.04 -11.29 -4.63
CA HIS A 13 -15.74 -10.64 -4.47
C HIS A 13 -15.88 -9.14 -4.16
N ASN A 14 -16.63 -8.42 -4.99
CA ASN A 14 -16.79 -6.97 -4.82
C ASN A 14 -17.51 -6.62 -3.52
N LEU A 15 -18.50 -7.43 -3.11
CA LEU A 15 -19.18 -7.23 -1.82
C LEU A 15 -18.25 -7.33 -0.62
N VAL A 16 -17.21 -8.16 -0.67
CA VAL A 16 -16.18 -8.21 0.39
C VAL A 16 -15.45 -6.88 0.47
N ALA A 17 -14.99 -6.35 -0.66
CA ALA A 17 -14.28 -5.08 -0.72
C ALA A 17 -15.15 -3.92 -0.20
N PHE A 18 -16.41 -3.83 -0.65
CA PHE A 18 -17.34 -2.77 -0.22
C PHE A 18 -17.76 -2.87 1.24
N ARG A 19 -17.72 -4.06 1.84
CA ARG A 19 -18.04 -4.28 3.25
C ARG A 19 -16.80 -4.28 4.14
N GLY A 20 -15.69 -3.70 3.69
CA GLY A 20 -14.48 -3.57 4.50
C GLY A 20 -13.84 -4.90 4.89
N GLY A 21 -13.99 -5.94 4.06
CA GLY A 21 -13.40 -7.26 4.30
C GLY A 21 -14.29 -8.25 5.04
N VAL A 22 -15.55 -7.91 5.35
CA VAL A 22 -16.49 -8.85 5.97
C VAL A 22 -16.69 -10.07 5.04
N GLY A 23 -16.38 -11.26 5.56
CA GLY A 23 -16.47 -12.52 4.83
C GLY A 23 -15.27 -12.81 3.92
N ALA A 24 -14.17 -12.04 4.01
CA ALA A 24 -13.01 -12.20 3.14
C ALA A 24 -12.47 -13.63 3.09
N LEU A 25 -12.24 -14.27 4.24
CA LEU A 25 -11.71 -15.64 4.33
C LEU A 25 -12.64 -16.71 3.75
N GLN A 26 -13.94 -16.43 3.62
CA GLN A 26 -14.91 -17.36 3.04
C GLN A 26 -15.04 -17.19 1.51
N VAL A 27 -14.70 -16.01 1.00
CA VAL A 27 -14.98 -15.61 -0.39
C VAL A 27 -13.70 -15.49 -1.22
N LEU A 28 -12.66 -14.84 -0.72
CA LEU A 28 -11.47 -14.49 -1.51
C LEU A 28 -10.52 -15.67 -1.77
N PRO A 29 -10.21 -16.58 -0.82
CA PRO A 29 -9.27 -17.67 -1.07
C PRO A 29 -9.58 -18.53 -2.31
N PRO A 30 -10.83 -18.98 -2.56
CA PRO A 30 -11.13 -19.75 -3.76
C PRO A 30 -11.14 -18.92 -5.05
N LEU A 31 -11.07 -17.60 -4.96
CA LEU A 31 -11.08 -16.68 -6.10
C LEU A 31 -9.67 -16.19 -6.47
N VAL A 32 -8.66 -16.54 -5.67
CA VAL A 32 -7.25 -16.31 -6.03
C VAL A 32 -6.96 -17.03 -7.35
N ASP A 33 -6.30 -16.33 -8.27
CA ASP A 33 -6.00 -16.76 -9.65
C ASP A 33 -7.23 -16.96 -10.55
N VAL A 34 -8.44 -16.69 -10.06
CA VAL A 34 -9.68 -16.62 -10.84
C VAL A 34 -10.05 -15.15 -11.13
N ILE A 35 -9.94 -14.31 -10.09
CA ILE A 35 -10.12 -12.86 -10.18
C ILE A 35 -8.78 -12.21 -9.83
N PRO A 36 -8.20 -11.37 -10.70
CA PRO A 36 -6.88 -10.77 -10.48
C PRO A 36 -6.76 -10.06 -9.12
N GLU A 37 -7.79 -9.32 -8.73
CA GLU A 37 -7.81 -8.51 -7.51
C GLU A 37 -8.04 -9.31 -6.23
N ALA A 38 -8.48 -10.57 -6.31
CA ALA A 38 -8.82 -11.36 -5.13
C ALA A 38 -7.61 -11.58 -4.21
N ARG A 39 -6.43 -11.82 -4.81
CA ARG A 39 -5.17 -11.95 -4.06
C ARG A 39 -4.82 -10.66 -3.33
N LEU A 40 -4.86 -9.52 -4.01
CA LEU A 40 -4.52 -8.22 -3.44
C LEU A 40 -5.49 -7.84 -2.31
N ASN A 41 -6.78 -8.07 -2.50
CA ASN A 41 -7.79 -7.82 -1.48
C ASN A 41 -7.59 -8.71 -0.24
N LEU A 42 -7.16 -9.96 -0.43
CA LEU A 42 -6.83 -10.85 0.69
C LEU A 42 -5.57 -10.42 1.43
N VAL A 43 -4.54 -9.96 0.71
CA VAL A 43 -3.33 -9.35 1.30
C VAL A 43 -3.71 -8.14 2.16
N ILE A 44 -4.54 -7.22 1.62
CA ILE A 44 -5.02 -6.04 2.35
C ILE A 44 -5.83 -6.44 3.59
N PHE A 45 -6.65 -7.49 3.48
CA PHE A 45 -7.42 -8.00 4.62
C PHE A 45 -6.49 -8.45 5.75
N HIS A 46 -5.54 -9.34 5.50
CA HIS A 46 -4.57 -9.80 6.50
C HIS A 46 -3.75 -8.63 7.08
N PHE A 47 -3.27 -7.74 6.21
CA PHE A 47 -2.49 -6.57 6.62
C PHE A 47 -3.26 -5.69 7.61
N LYS A 48 -4.55 -5.44 7.37
CA LYS A 48 -5.41 -4.64 8.26
C LYS A 48 -5.68 -5.32 9.62
N GLN A 49 -5.51 -6.63 9.73
CA GLN A 49 -5.60 -7.36 11.01
C GLN A 49 -4.25 -7.43 11.75
N GLY A 50 -3.17 -6.89 11.17
CA GLY A 50 -1.81 -7.03 11.72
C GLY A 50 -1.14 -8.37 11.40
N GLU A 51 -1.75 -9.18 10.54
CA GLU A 51 -1.25 -10.49 10.10
C GLU A 51 -0.25 -10.30 8.94
N TYR A 52 0.89 -9.67 9.24
CA TYR A 52 1.85 -9.24 8.22
C TYR A 52 2.55 -10.40 7.52
N ILE A 53 2.79 -11.50 8.22
CA ILE A 53 3.45 -12.69 7.66
C ILE A 53 2.53 -13.36 6.64
N GLU A 54 1.24 -13.50 6.96
CA GLU A 54 0.22 -14.02 6.07
C GLU A 54 0.07 -13.14 4.83
N ALA A 55 0.04 -11.82 5.01
CA ALA A 55 0.03 -10.86 3.91
C ALA A 55 1.28 -11.00 3.01
N TYR A 56 2.46 -11.17 3.61
CA TYR A 56 3.72 -11.36 2.89
C TYR A 56 3.74 -12.67 2.10
N ASP A 57 3.31 -13.77 2.70
CA ASP A 57 3.29 -15.08 2.07
C ASP A 57 2.38 -15.11 0.82
N LEU A 58 1.29 -14.34 0.83
CA LEU A 58 0.38 -14.20 -0.30
C LEU A 58 0.95 -13.37 -1.47
N ILE A 59 1.82 -12.39 -1.20
CA ILE A 59 2.30 -11.41 -2.19
C ILE A 59 3.76 -11.61 -2.62
N LYS A 60 4.58 -12.36 -1.86
CA LYS A 60 6.03 -12.49 -2.13
C LYS A 60 6.32 -12.99 -3.54
N SER A 61 5.52 -13.92 -4.06
CA SER A 61 5.66 -14.51 -5.40
C SER A 61 4.93 -13.76 -6.51
N LEU A 62 4.16 -12.70 -6.19
CA LEU A 62 3.50 -11.87 -7.20
C LEU A 62 4.57 -11.06 -7.95
N GLU A 63 4.62 -11.17 -9.28
CA GLU A 63 5.42 -10.27 -10.11
C GLU A 63 4.57 -9.03 -10.45
N PRO A 64 4.87 -7.85 -9.88
CA PRO A 64 4.02 -6.68 -10.09
C PRO A 64 4.09 -6.19 -11.54
N ALA A 65 2.93 -5.89 -12.14
CA ALA A 65 2.80 -5.37 -13.49
C ALA A 65 2.18 -3.97 -13.52
N VAL A 66 1.46 -3.59 -12.46
CA VAL A 66 0.73 -2.32 -12.36
C VAL A 66 1.05 -1.58 -11.06
N PRO A 67 0.96 -0.23 -11.02
CA PRO A 67 1.45 0.57 -9.90
C PRO A 67 0.94 0.12 -8.52
N HIS A 68 -0.35 -0.21 -8.39
CA HIS A 68 -0.93 -0.59 -7.10
C HIS A 68 -0.39 -1.93 -6.56
N GLU A 69 0.06 -2.84 -7.41
CA GLU A 69 0.74 -4.07 -6.98
C GLU A 69 2.14 -3.78 -6.43
N TYR A 70 2.89 -2.89 -7.08
CA TYR A 70 4.18 -2.41 -6.59
C TYR A 70 4.02 -1.72 -5.22
N ILE A 71 3.03 -0.84 -5.09
CA ILE A 71 2.73 -0.13 -3.85
C ILE A 71 2.41 -1.13 -2.73
N LEU A 72 1.48 -2.06 -2.95
CA LEU A 72 1.09 -3.02 -1.92
C LEU A 72 2.27 -3.92 -1.51
N LYS A 73 3.07 -4.38 -2.49
CA LYS A 73 4.27 -5.18 -2.20
C LYS A 73 5.31 -4.37 -1.42
N GLY A 74 5.47 -3.09 -1.73
CA GLY A 74 6.30 -2.16 -0.95
C GLY A 74 5.83 -2.03 0.50
N ILE A 75 4.54 -1.75 0.72
CA ILE A 75 3.93 -1.61 2.06
C ILE A 75 4.14 -2.88 2.90
N VAL A 76 3.88 -4.06 2.34
CA VAL A 76 4.07 -5.33 3.05
C VAL A 76 5.54 -5.54 3.40
N ASN A 77 6.48 -5.21 2.51
CA ASN A 77 7.91 -5.28 2.82
C ASN A 77 8.34 -4.28 3.90
N VAL A 78 7.75 -3.08 3.97
CA VAL A 78 8.00 -2.15 5.09
C VAL A 78 7.59 -2.79 6.42
N ALA A 79 6.37 -3.32 6.50
CA ALA A 79 5.85 -3.92 7.72
C ALA A 79 6.72 -5.10 8.19
N ILE A 80 7.07 -6.02 7.28
CA ILE A 80 7.98 -7.13 7.60
C ILE A 80 9.35 -6.63 8.00
N GLY A 81 9.91 -5.66 7.28
CA GLY A 81 11.23 -5.09 7.59
C GLY A 81 11.28 -4.44 8.96
N GLN A 82 10.20 -3.78 9.38
CA GLN A 82 10.08 -3.19 10.71
C GLN A 82 9.90 -4.26 11.80
N GLU A 83 8.97 -5.20 11.61
CA GLU A 83 8.65 -6.26 12.58
C GLU A 83 9.85 -7.17 12.85
N THR A 84 10.61 -7.49 11.80
CA THR A 84 11.77 -8.40 11.87
C THR A 84 13.11 -7.68 11.96
N ASN A 85 13.12 -6.35 11.94
CA ASN A 85 14.32 -5.51 11.84
C ASN A 85 15.22 -5.87 10.64
N SER A 86 14.62 -6.30 9.52
CA SER A 86 15.33 -6.66 8.28
C SER A 86 15.57 -5.45 7.39
N ARG A 87 16.84 -5.11 7.18
CA ARG A 87 17.25 -4.03 6.28
C ARG A 87 17.03 -4.38 4.81
N GLU A 88 17.11 -5.67 4.47
CA GLU A 88 16.89 -6.17 3.12
C GLU A 88 15.45 -5.89 2.70
N HIS A 89 14.47 -6.20 3.56
CA HIS A 89 13.06 -5.90 3.28
C HIS A 89 12.80 -4.40 3.13
N LEU A 90 13.39 -3.56 3.98
CA LEU A 90 13.25 -2.09 3.85
C LEU A 90 13.82 -1.59 2.52
N LYS A 91 14.99 -2.10 2.09
CA LYS A 91 15.57 -1.75 0.78
C LYS A 91 14.69 -2.19 -0.39
N VAL A 92 14.11 -3.39 -0.31
CA VAL A 92 13.17 -3.89 -1.33
C VAL A 92 11.93 -3.00 -1.40
N ALA A 93 11.41 -2.56 -0.25
CA ALA A 93 10.29 -1.61 -0.21
C ALA A 93 10.65 -0.27 -0.85
N GLU A 94 11.81 0.30 -0.53
CA GLU A 94 12.30 1.54 -1.17
C GLU A 94 12.35 1.41 -2.69
N GLN A 95 12.86 0.28 -3.21
CA GLN A 95 12.92 0.03 -4.65
C GLN A 95 11.53 0.03 -5.29
N TYR A 96 10.54 -0.62 -4.68
CA TYR A 96 9.17 -0.64 -5.21
C TYR A 96 8.54 0.75 -5.21
N PHE A 97 8.74 1.55 -4.15
CA PHE A 97 8.24 2.92 -4.12
C PHE A 97 8.96 3.82 -5.13
N LEU A 98 10.27 3.67 -5.32
CA LEU A 98 11.03 4.41 -6.33
C LEU A 98 10.56 4.10 -7.75
N LEU A 99 10.24 2.83 -8.05
CA LEU A 99 9.73 2.44 -9.37
C LEU A 99 8.42 3.16 -9.70
N VAL A 100 7.51 3.28 -8.71
CA VAL A 100 6.24 3.98 -8.90
C VAL A 100 6.45 5.50 -8.93
N GLY A 101 7.20 6.05 -7.96
CA GLY A 101 7.40 7.50 -7.83
C GLY A 101 8.19 8.14 -8.97
N ASN A 102 9.06 7.38 -9.66
CA ASN A 102 9.79 7.84 -10.83
C ASN A 102 9.15 7.47 -12.17
N SER A 103 8.05 6.71 -12.17
CA SER A 103 7.36 6.35 -13.41
C SER A 103 6.75 7.59 -14.07
N GLU A 104 6.91 7.74 -15.37
CA GLU A 104 6.34 8.86 -16.14
C GLU A 104 4.81 8.96 -16.00
N SER A 105 4.12 7.83 -15.82
CA SER A 105 2.67 7.81 -15.67
C SER A 105 2.18 8.15 -14.26
N GLU A 106 3.06 8.04 -13.25
CA GLU A 106 2.68 8.11 -11.83
C GLU A 106 3.40 9.22 -11.04
N CYS A 107 4.52 9.75 -11.52
CA CYS A 107 5.36 10.69 -10.75
C CYS A 107 4.62 11.95 -10.29
N ASP A 108 3.65 12.43 -11.09
CA ASP A 108 2.80 13.58 -10.79
C ASP A 108 1.43 13.21 -10.21
N THR A 109 1.17 11.92 -9.95
CA THR A 109 -0.05 11.46 -9.29
C THR A 109 0.09 11.49 -7.76
N ILE A 110 -1.06 11.45 -7.07
CA ILE A 110 -1.08 11.34 -5.61
C ILE A 110 -0.33 10.07 -5.14
N PRO A 111 -0.62 8.86 -5.68
CA PRO A 111 0.13 7.66 -5.33
C PRO A 111 1.64 7.77 -5.55
N GLY A 112 2.10 8.33 -6.68
CA GLY A 112 3.53 8.48 -6.94
C GLY A 112 4.21 9.41 -5.94
N ARG A 113 3.57 10.53 -5.59
CA ARG A 113 4.07 11.46 -4.56
C ARG A 113 4.08 10.84 -3.16
N GLN A 114 3.08 10.02 -2.82
CA GLN A 114 3.08 9.23 -1.57
C GLN A 114 4.19 8.19 -1.55
N CYS A 115 4.50 7.55 -2.69
CA CYS A 115 5.62 6.62 -2.80
C CYS A 115 6.95 7.33 -2.54
N MET A 116 7.18 8.48 -3.18
CA MET A 116 8.41 9.25 -2.95
C MET A 116 8.52 9.73 -1.50
N ALA A 117 7.44 10.24 -0.90
CA ALA A 117 7.43 10.57 0.52
C ALA A 117 7.79 9.35 1.40
N SER A 118 7.30 8.15 1.05
CA SER A 118 7.60 6.91 1.77
C SER A 118 9.07 6.50 1.65
N VAL A 119 9.70 6.68 0.47
CA VAL A 119 11.15 6.47 0.29
C VAL A 119 11.94 7.36 1.24
N TYR A 120 11.64 8.65 1.24
CA TYR A 120 12.37 9.61 2.08
C TYR A 120 12.11 9.41 3.57
N PHE A 121 10.94 8.90 3.95
CA PHE A 121 10.70 8.46 5.33
C PHE A 121 11.63 7.33 5.74
N LEU A 122 11.78 6.29 4.91
CA LEU A 122 12.67 5.17 5.18
C LEU A 122 14.14 5.61 5.29
N GLN A 123 14.51 6.62 4.49
CA GLN A 123 15.86 7.21 4.48
C GLN A 123 16.06 8.31 5.54
N LYS A 124 15.00 8.67 6.28
CA LYS A 124 14.98 9.76 7.29
C LYS A 124 15.36 11.14 6.72
N GLN A 125 15.08 11.38 5.44
CA GLN A 125 15.28 12.67 4.76
C GLN A 125 14.00 13.50 4.87
N PHE A 126 13.75 14.08 6.05
CA PHE A 126 12.46 14.68 6.38
C PHE A 126 12.16 15.99 5.61
N GLU A 127 13.20 16.66 5.11
CA GLU A 127 13.06 17.81 4.20
C GLU A 127 12.31 17.40 2.94
N ASP A 128 12.74 16.31 2.30
CA ASP A 128 12.13 15.78 1.08
C ASP A 128 10.74 15.19 1.35
N VAL A 129 10.56 14.49 2.48
CA VAL A 129 9.23 14.04 2.93
C VAL A 129 8.25 15.22 2.97
N HIS A 130 8.66 16.32 3.61
CA HIS A 130 7.81 17.50 3.75
C HIS A 130 7.47 18.13 2.40
N VAL A 131 8.41 18.17 1.44
CA VAL A 131 8.14 18.66 0.07
C VAL A 131 7.06 17.83 -0.61
N TYR A 132 7.21 16.50 -0.63
CA TYR A 132 6.25 15.62 -1.30
C TYR A 132 4.88 15.64 -0.63
N LEU A 133 4.80 15.54 0.71
CA LEU A 133 3.52 15.60 1.41
C LEU A 133 2.85 16.97 1.25
N THR A 134 3.60 18.08 1.31
CA THR A 134 3.03 19.41 1.10
C THR A 134 2.38 19.55 -0.28
N SER A 135 2.96 18.93 -1.31
CA SER A 135 2.43 19.00 -2.67
C SER A 135 1.07 18.33 -2.87
N ILE A 136 0.67 17.41 -1.97
CA ILE A 136 -0.61 16.68 -2.04
C ILE A 136 -1.54 16.96 -0.86
N LYS A 137 -1.14 17.81 0.10
CA LYS A 137 -1.88 18.01 1.36
C LYS A 137 -3.33 18.46 1.18
N SER A 138 -3.62 19.23 0.12
CA SER A 138 -4.96 19.76 -0.15
C SER A 138 -6.00 18.66 -0.40
N TYR A 139 -5.57 17.47 -0.82
CA TYR A 139 -6.45 16.32 -1.05
C TYR A 139 -6.75 15.52 0.23
N PHE A 140 -6.04 15.79 1.34
CA PHE A 140 -6.04 14.97 2.55
C PHE A 140 -6.33 15.75 3.83
N PHE A 141 -6.97 16.92 3.74
CA PHE A 141 -7.19 17.80 4.90
C PHE A 141 -7.93 17.12 6.07
N ASN A 142 -8.81 16.15 5.79
CA ASN A 142 -9.55 15.36 6.79
C ASN A 142 -9.00 13.93 6.99
N ASP A 143 -7.81 13.63 6.46
CA ASP A 143 -7.21 12.30 6.61
C ASP A 143 -6.23 12.29 7.78
N ASP A 144 -6.62 11.67 8.88
CA ASP A 144 -5.82 11.62 10.11
C ASP A 144 -4.46 10.92 9.91
N SER A 145 -4.41 9.89 9.07
CA SER A 145 -3.19 9.13 8.83
C SER A 145 -2.17 9.97 8.05
N PHE A 146 -2.66 10.68 7.03
CA PHE A 146 -1.86 11.64 6.28
C PHE A 146 -1.37 12.78 7.19
N ASN A 147 -2.28 13.39 7.96
CA ASN A 147 -1.96 14.50 8.85
C ASN A 147 -0.93 14.09 9.93
N PHE A 148 -1.04 12.87 10.47
CA PHE A 148 -0.05 12.31 11.39
C PHE A 148 1.34 12.20 10.75
N ASN A 149 1.45 11.64 9.54
CA ASN A 149 2.72 11.55 8.82
C ASN A 149 3.29 12.94 8.49
N TYR A 150 2.44 13.86 8.05
CA TYR A 150 2.84 15.23 7.77
C TYR A 150 3.36 15.95 9.02
N ALA A 151 2.71 15.76 10.16
CA ALA A 151 3.15 16.29 11.45
C ALA A 151 4.48 15.69 11.90
N GLN A 152 4.71 14.39 11.70
CA GLN A 152 6.02 13.77 11.98
C GLN A 152 7.14 14.42 11.17
N ALA A 153 6.93 14.66 9.87
CA ALA A 153 7.90 15.35 9.02
C ALA A 153 8.16 16.79 9.50
N LYS A 154 7.11 17.56 9.80
CA LYS A 154 7.24 18.91 10.37
C LYS A 154 7.99 18.94 11.69
N SER A 155 7.68 18.00 12.59
CA SER A 155 8.32 17.90 13.90
C SER A 155 9.81 17.57 13.77
N ALA A 156 10.19 16.69 12.84
CA ALA A 156 11.58 16.37 12.59
C ALA A 156 12.40 17.60 12.10
N LEU A 157 11.73 18.54 11.41
CA LEU A 157 12.31 19.80 10.94
C LEU A 157 12.26 20.94 11.97
N GLY A 158 11.73 20.70 13.17
CA GLY A 158 11.54 21.74 14.18
C GLY A 158 10.42 22.75 13.87
N ASN A 159 9.58 22.44 12.90
CA ASN A 159 8.48 23.30 12.44
C ASN A 159 7.20 23.01 13.24
N TYR A 160 7.21 23.41 14.52
CA TYR A 160 6.12 23.11 15.47
C TYR A 160 4.91 24.05 15.37
N LYS A 161 5.02 25.15 14.64
CA LYS A 161 3.93 26.12 14.47
C LYS A 161 3.12 25.74 13.23
N GLU A 162 1.79 25.72 13.38
CA GLU A 162 0.84 25.57 12.28
C GLU A 162 0.75 26.84 11.43
#